data_AF-A0A7X7USC9-F1
#
_entry.id   AF-A0A7X7USC9-F1
#
_cell.length_a   1.000
_cell.length_b   1.000
_cell.length_c   1.000
_cell.angle_alpha   90.00
_cell.angle_beta   90.00
_cell.angle_gamma   90.00
#
_symmetry.space_group_name_H-M   'P 1'
#
loop_
_entity.id
_entity.type
_entity.pdbx_description
1 polymer ?
#
loop_
_entity_poly.entity_id
_entity_poly.type
_entity_poly.pdbx_seq_one_letter_code
_entity_poly.pdbx_strand_id
1 'polypeptide(L)'
;MLKYFGLLLNLLGVLFLNFFSIGDASLTMSVPREVTAGMEFDVSVTLKKGQAESFARFQQELPRGLTAQVTTNPNASFAFEDQKVKFIWLRLPADEEIKLSYRVRVDERLKGNFSLAGAFSYIDGNERKTVDLAPSNISIRPSSKIDPNLIVDISEYQQMIPVQPPVSLLASNVRCIRQTPYFIDQSNDMRVNILVNKGSTEKFAKIEEVIPAGYSAEAINPRDAIFTFKDNTVKFLWMNLPPEERFVVNYKLLPEDDKGKVELPLKGTFSFILNGSTQVIDIVQRDADFNNPDPRYLDGIISSVPAPKLSTPSATPAISSTYTETDAEGGREIAVQYRKIEDKPRFAKKVEELDVSYMLEPEEGVYYRVQLAAGHRPVDIKRYFRRLNISEDVRTEKHEGWYKYSIGSFTEYKEARDYRVKIWNTTPIDDAFVAAYNNGVRITVQEALMITNQKWYK
;
A
#
# COMPACT_ATOMS: atom_id res chain seq x y z
N MET A 1 3.16 50.60 -43.93
CA MET A 1 3.93 49.33 -43.87
C MET A 1 5.02 49.36 -42.79
N LEU A 2 5.96 50.33 -42.81
CA LEU A 2 7.08 50.37 -41.83
C LEU A 2 6.66 50.58 -40.36
N LYS A 3 5.59 51.36 -40.10
CA LYS A 3 5.05 51.58 -38.75
C LYS A 3 4.43 50.33 -38.11
N TYR A 4 3.89 49.41 -38.91
CA TYR A 4 3.31 48.16 -38.42
C TYR A 4 4.36 47.08 -38.17
N PHE A 5 5.53 47.17 -38.82
CA PHE A 5 6.64 46.23 -38.63
C PHE A 5 7.30 46.39 -37.26
N GLY A 6 7.49 47.62 -36.78
CA GLY A 6 8.01 47.87 -35.42
C GLY A 6 7.02 47.43 -34.31
N LEU A 7 5.72 47.49 -34.59
CA LEU A 7 4.68 47.02 -33.68
C LEU A 7 4.65 45.49 -33.61
N LEU A 8 4.87 44.81 -34.74
CA LEU A 8 5.00 43.35 -34.80
C LEU A 8 6.27 42.84 -34.09
N LEU A 9 7.39 43.55 -34.22
CA LEU A 9 8.65 43.21 -33.56
C LEU A 9 8.55 43.39 -32.03
N ASN A 10 7.88 44.45 -31.56
CA ASN A 10 7.60 44.64 -30.14
C ASN A 10 6.60 43.61 -29.61
N LEU A 11 5.59 43.21 -30.40
CA LEU A 11 4.65 42.14 -30.02
C LEU A 11 5.36 40.78 -29.90
N LEU A 12 6.30 40.48 -30.81
CA LEU A 12 7.17 39.31 -30.74
C LEU A 12 8.09 39.36 -29.51
N GLY A 13 8.65 40.52 -29.17
CA GLY A 13 9.45 40.72 -27.97
C GLY A 13 8.66 40.47 -26.67
N VAL A 14 7.41 40.93 -26.60
CA VAL A 14 6.52 40.68 -25.44
C VAL A 14 6.05 39.21 -25.39
N LEU A 15 5.85 38.56 -26.54
CA LEU A 15 5.53 37.12 -26.58
C LEU A 15 6.69 36.23 -26.12
N PHE A 16 7.95 36.63 -26.34
CA PHE A 16 9.12 35.92 -25.82
C PHE A 16 9.40 36.20 -24.33
N LEU A 17 9.00 37.37 -23.81
CA LEU A 17 9.15 37.71 -22.38
C LEU A 17 8.21 36.92 -21.46
N ASN A 18 7.11 36.37 -21.98
CA ASN A 18 6.20 35.50 -21.23
C ASN A 18 6.63 34.02 -21.17
N PHE A 19 7.74 33.63 -21.81
CA PHE A 19 8.25 32.25 -21.76
C PHE A 19 9.38 32.01 -20.77
N PHE A 20 9.91 33.07 -20.15
CA PHE A 20 10.81 32.96 -19.00
C PHE A 20 10.07 33.43 -17.75
N SER A 21 9.18 32.57 -17.25
CA SER A 21 8.65 32.70 -15.89
C SER A 21 9.81 32.60 -14.91
N ILE A 22 10.26 33.75 -14.42
CA ILE A 22 11.18 33.86 -13.29
C ILE A 22 10.42 33.34 -12.05
N GLY A 23 10.44 32.02 -11.82
CA GLY A 23 9.75 31.43 -10.67
C GLY A 23 9.46 29.92 -10.74
N ASP A 24 9.44 29.32 -11.93
CA ASP A 24 9.18 27.89 -12.07
C ASP A 24 10.44 27.04 -11.81
N ALA A 25 10.23 25.82 -11.30
CA ALA A 25 11.32 24.91 -11.03
C ALA A 25 12.04 24.49 -12.33
N SER A 26 13.34 24.23 -12.27
CA SER A 26 14.11 23.71 -13.41
C SER A 26 15.05 22.59 -13.00
N LEU A 27 15.30 21.68 -13.93
CA LEU A 27 16.16 20.52 -13.73
C LEU A 27 17.32 20.56 -14.72
N THR A 28 18.51 20.23 -14.23
CA THR A 28 19.66 19.93 -15.08
C THR A 28 20.31 18.65 -14.59
N MET A 29 20.86 17.87 -15.52
CA MET A 29 21.51 16.60 -15.22
C MET A 29 22.92 16.57 -15.82
N SER A 30 23.84 16.02 -15.05
CA SER A 30 25.18 15.66 -15.48
C SER A 30 25.31 14.14 -15.41
N VAL A 31 25.65 13.55 -16.55
CA VAL A 31 25.82 12.10 -16.74
C VAL A 31 26.86 11.89 -17.85
N PRO A 32 27.70 10.84 -17.79
CA PRO A 32 28.60 10.52 -18.90
C PRO A 32 27.81 10.14 -20.16
N ARG A 33 28.38 10.43 -21.33
CA ARG A 33 27.81 10.01 -22.62
C ARG A 33 28.10 8.55 -22.96
N GLU A 34 29.05 7.95 -22.27
CA GLU A 34 29.54 6.61 -22.54
C GLU A 34 30.01 5.92 -21.26
N VAL A 35 29.69 4.64 -21.12
CA VAL A 35 30.01 3.79 -19.97
C VAL A 35 30.35 2.38 -20.49
N THR A 36 31.27 1.70 -19.82
CA THR A 36 31.56 0.29 -20.12
C THR A 36 30.67 -0.61 -19.27
N ALA A 37 30.10 -1.67 -19.87
CA ALA A 37 29.31 -2.67 -19.17
C ALA A 37 30.09 -3.29 -17.99
N GLY A 38 29.42 -3.53 -16.88
CA GLY A 38 30.02 -4.02 -15.63
C GLY A 38 30.59 -2.92 -14.73
N MET A 39 30.68 -1.68 -15.21
CA MET A 39 31.17 -0.53 -14.44
C MET A 39 30.01 0.26 -13.82
N GLU A 40 30.38 1.19 -12.93
CA GLU A 40 29.48 2.14 -12.30
C GLU A 40 29.73 3.55 -12.82
N PHE A 41 28.68 4.38 -12.82
CA PHE A 41 28.78 5.81 -13.10
C PHE A 41 27.82 6.62 -12.22
N ASP A 42 28.15 7.87 -11.96
CA ASP A 42 27.30 8.75 -11.16
C ASP A 42 26.37 9.57 -12.06
N VAL A 43 25.11 9.69 -11.64
CA VAL A 43 24.13 10.64 -12.17
C VAL A 43 23.97 11.74 -11.14
N SER A 44 24.20 12.99 -11.55
CA SER A 44 24.02 14.17 -10.70
C SER A 44 22.93 15.05 -11.28
N VAL A 45 21.93 15.38 -10.46
CA VAL A 45 20.80 16.23 -10.86
C VAL A 45 20.79 17.47 -9.97
N THR A 46 20.75 18.62 -10.61
CA THR A 46 20.60 19.91 -9.96
C THR A 46 19.18 20.41 -10.21
N LEU A 47 18.41 20.50 -9.13
CA LEU A 47 17.07 21.07 -9.09
C LEU A 47 17.16 22.51 -8.60
N LYS A 48 16.73 23.47 -9.42
CA LYS A 48 16.41 24.82 -8.94
C LYS A 48 14.94 24.83 -8.60
N LYS A 49 14.59 24.92 -7.31
CA LYS A 49 13.23 24.67 -6.83
C LYS A 49 12.22 25.78 -7.15
N GLY A 50 12.70 26.97 -7.50
CA GLY A 50 11.84 28.14 -7.69
C GLY A 50 11.05 28.42 -6.41
N GLN A 51 9.73 28.57 -6.53
CA GLN A 51 8.81 28.78 -5.40
C GLN A 51 8.33 27.48 -4.73
N ALA A 52 8.84 26.30 -5.13
CA ALA A 52 8.43 25.04 -4.53
C ALA A 52 9.00 24.90 -3.10
N GLU A 53 8.12 24.62 -2.14
CA GLU A 53 8.50 24.39 -0.73
C GLU A 53 7.89 23.12 -0.12
N SER A 54 6.86 22.57 -0.76
CA SER A 54 6.01 21.52 -0.19
C SER A 54 6.45 20.12 -0.62
N PHE A 55 5.52 19.16 -0.60
CA PHE A 55 5.76 17.79 -1.05
C PHE A 55 6.20 17.78 -2.52
N ALA A 56 7.28 17.05 -2.79
CA ALA A 56 7.85 16.97 -4.11
C ALA A 56 8.45 15.58 -4.38
N ARG A 57 8.49 15.21 -5.66
CA ARG A 57 9.06 13.94 -6.12
C ARG A 57 9.89 14.17 -7.36
N PHE A 58 11.15 13.74 -7.31
CA PHE A 58 11.97 13.52 -8.48
C PHE A 58 11.96 12.04 -8.85
N GLN A 59 11.77 11.73 -10.13
CA GLN A 59 11.74 10.36 -10.64
C GLN A 59 12.54 10.23 -11.94
N GLN A 60 13.34 9.17 -12.05
CA GLN A 60 13.96 8.72 -13.31
C GLN A 60 13.72 7.25 -13.51
N GLU A 61 13.46 6.86 -14.76
CA GLU A 61 13.33 5.47 -15.15
C GLU A 61 14.68 4.98 -15.69
N LEU A 62 15.15 3.86 -15.15
CA LEU A 62 16.32 3.16 -15.64
C LEU A 62 15.87 1.97 -16.50
N PRO A 63 16.55 1.66 -17.59
CA PRO A 63 16.31 0.40 -18.28
C PRO A 63 16.68 -0.79 -17.39
N ARG A 64 15.99 -1.92 -17.58
CA ARG A 64 16.36 -3.20 -16.95
C ARG A 64 17.82 -3.55 -17.21
N GLY A 65 18.44 -4.17 -16.21
CA GLY A 65 19.86 -4.52 -16.21
C GLY A 65 20.76 -3.38 -15.73
N LEU A 66 20.17 -2.26 -15.35
CA LEU A 66 20.82 -1.23 -14.54
C LEU A 66 20.28 -1.30 -13.12
N THR A 67 21.11 -0.95 -12.14
CA THR A 67 20.72 -0.81 -10.74
C THR A 67 21.21 0.51 -10.18
N ALA A 68 20.46 1.12 -9.27
CA ALA A 68 20.82 2.40 -8.65
C ALA A 68 21.08 2.27 -7.14
N GLN A 69 22.03 3.05 -6.66
CA GLN A 69 22.28 3.26 -5.24
C GLN A 69 22.40 4.76 -4.97
N VAL A 70 21.79 5.24 -3.89
CA VAL A 70 21.83 6.66 -3.53
C VAL A 70 23.24 7.09 -3.10
N THR A 71 23.65 8.29 -3.52
CA THR A 71 24.93 8.89 -3.12
C THR A 71 24.69 10.20 -2.37
N THR A 72 23.76 11.05 -2.82
CA THR A 72 23.41 12.30 -2.15
C THR A 72 21.91 12.57 -2.27
N ASN A 73 21.23 12.73 -1.13
CA ASN A 73 19.77 12.86 -1.02
C ASN A 73 19.38 13.90 0.04
N PRO A 74 19.54 15.20 -0.22
CA PRO A 74 19.31 16.25 0.77
C PRO A 74 17.86 16.23 1.29
N ASN A 75 17.66 15.63 2.46
CA ASN A 75 16.37 15.41 3.13
C ASN A 75 15.31 14.67 2.29
N ALA A 76 15.73 13.84 1.34
CA ALA A 76 14.84 13.02 0.53
C ALA A 76 14.83 11.57 1.02
N SER A 77 13.67 10.93 1.00
CA SER A 77 13.59 9.47 1.00
C SER A 77 13.97 8.96 -0.38
N PHE A 78 14.90 8.01 -0.45
CA PHE A 78 15.30 7.36 -1.69
C PHE A 78 14.66 5.98 -1.82
N ALA A 79 14.16 5.66 -3.01
CA ALA A 79 13.75 4.32 -3.37
C ALA A 79 14.22 3.98 -4.79
N PHE A 80 14.63 2.73 -4.99
CA PHE A 80 14.82 2.13 -6.31
C PHE A 80 13.98 0.85 -6.40
N GLU A 81 12.84 0.96 -7.07
CA GLU A 81 11.85 -0.11 -7.22
C GLU A 81 11.24 -0.02 -8.62
N ASP A 82 10.87 -1.14 -9.21
CA ASP A 82 10.29 -1.20 -10.57
C ASP A 82 11.09 -0.40 -11.60
N GLN A 83 12.42 -0.47 -11.50
CA GLN A 83 13.36 0.25 -12.37
C GLN A 83 13.20 1.78 -12.34
N LYS A 84 12.65 2.32 -11.25
CA LYS A 84 12.48 3.76 -11.07
C LYS A 84 13.28 4.21 -9.86
N VAL A 85 14.16 5.17 -10.10
CA VAL A 85 14.81 5.96 -9.06
C VAL A 85 13.82 7.03 -8.61
N LYS A 86 13.52 7.06 -7.31
CA LYS A 86 12.60 8.02 -6.70
C LYS A 86 13.30 8.74 -5.55
N PHE A 87 13.22 10.06 -5.56
CA PHE A 87 13.55 10.91 -4.43
C PHE A 87 12.26 11.63 -4.01
N ILE A 88 11.83 11.42 -2.77
CA ILE A 88 10.55 11.93 -2.25
C ILE A 88 10.84 12.85 -1.06
N TRP A 89 10.34 14.08 -1.15
CA TRP A 89 10.42 15.07 -0.08
C TRP A 89 9.03 15.30 0.51
N LEU A 90 8.92 15.20 1.83
CA LEU A 90 7.77 15.76 2.55
C LEU A 90 7.79 17.29 2.50
N ARG A 91 8.99 17.87 2.57
CA ARG A 91 9.28 19.29 2.44
C ARG A 91 10.62 19.47 1.76
N LEU A 92 10.71 20.37 0.78
CA LEU A 92 11.97 20.66 0.10
C LEU A 92 12.93 21.40 1.05
N PRO A 93 14.26 21.19 0.90
CA PRO A 93 15.29 22.02 1.53
C PRO A 93 15.07 23.52 1.31
N ALA A 94 15.56 24.34 2.24
CA ALA A 94 15.44 25.79 2.17
C ALA A 94 16.26 26.40 1.02
N ASP A 95 17.36 25.75 0.64
CA ASP A 95 18.25 26.20 -0.43
C ASP A 95 17.51 26.29 -1.78
N GLU A 96 17.78 27.35 -2.55
CA GLU A 96 17.18 27.54 -3.89
C GLU A 96 17.63 26.46 -4.88
N GLU A 97 18.85 25.95 -4.69
CA GLU A 97 19.47 24.91 -5.49
C GLU A 97 19.68 23.64 -4.66
N ILE A 98 19.09 22.55 -5.11
CA ILE A 98 19.15 21.23 -4.48
C ILE A 98 19.91 20.30 -5.41
N LYS A 99 20.98 19.69 -4.90
CA LYS A 99 21.77 18.69 -5.62
C LYS A 99 21.51 17.30 -5.07
N LEU A 100 21.07 16.41 -5.94
CA LEU A 100 20.93 14.99 -5.64
C LEU A 100 21.81 14.18 -6.58
N SER A 101 22.28 13.03 -6.10
CA SER A 101 23.06 12.12 -6.92
C SER A 101 22.83 10.66 -6.51
N TYR A 102 22.96 9.80 -7.50
CA TYR A 102 22.92 8.36 -7.32
C TYR A 102 23.89 7.70 -8.29
N ARG A 103 24.41 6.55 -7.86
CA ARG A 103 25.30 5.72 -8.64
C ARG A 103 24.52 4.65 -9.37
N VAL A 104 24.81 4.48 -10.65
CA VAL A 104 24.24 3.45 -11.51
C VAL A 104 25.29 2.40 -11.82
N ARG A 105 24.98 1.13 -11.58
CA ARG A 105 25.77 -0.01 -12.04
C ARG A 105 25.14 -0.63 -13.28
N VAL A 106 25.94 -0.87 -14.30
CA VAL A 106 25.51 -1.51 -15.57
C VAL A 106 25.85 -2.99 -15.53
N ASP A 107 24.89 -3.85 -15.88
CA ASP A 107 25.15 -5.29 -16.05
C ASP A 107 26.24 -5.53 -17.12
N GLU A 108 27.15 -6.46 -16.84
CA GLU A 108 28.33 -6.73 -17.66
C GLU A 108 28.02 -7.30 -19.05
N ARG A 109 26.81 -7.84 -19.23
CA ARG A 109 26.36 -8.44 -20.48
C ARG A 109 25.67 -7.45 -21.41
N LEU A 110 25.50 -6.19 -21.01
CA LEU A 110 24.77 -5.22 -21.83
C LEU A 110 25.65 -4.51 -22.86
N LYS A 111 25.02 -4.11 -23.96
CA LYS A 111 25.54 -3.12 -24.93
C LYS A 111 24.39 -2.24 -25.43
N GLY A 112 24.73 -1.23 -26.23
CA GLY A 112 23.75 -0.44 -26.97
C GLY A 112 23.57 0.95 -26.39
N ASN A 113 22.44 1.59 -26.67
CA ASN A 113 22.18 2.95 -26.23
C ASN A 113 20.88 3.02 -25.45
N PHE A 114 20.84 3.88 -24.44
CA PHE A 114 19.62 4.22 -23.74
C PHE A 114 19.54 5.72 -23.48
N SER A 115 18.32 6.20 -23.28
CA SER A 115 18.04 7.58 -22.92
C SER A 115 17.65 7.64 -21.45
N LEU A 116 18.34 8.49 -20.70
CA LEU A 116 18.00 8.79 -19.32
C LEU A 116 17.22 10.10 -19.26
N ALA A 117 15.92 10.00 -19.06
CA ALA A 117 15.03 11.14 -18.82
C ALA A 117 14.62 11.18 -17.34
N GLY A 118 13.88 12.21 -16.95
CA GLY A 118 13.33 12.31 -15.61
C GLY A 118 12.21 13.31 -15.53
N ALA A 119 11.56 13.37 -14.38
CA ALA A 119 10.57 14.38 -14.09
C ALA A 119 10.63 14.77 -12.61
N PHE A 120 10.37 16.03 -12.34
CA PHE A 120 10.15 16.58 -11.01
C PHE A 120 8.71 17.05 -10.90
N SER A 121 7.94 16.45 -9.99
CA SER A 121 6.59 16.87 -9.67
C SER A 121 6.55 17.53 -8.29
N TYR A 122 5.85 18.65 -8.18
CA TYR A 122 5.67 19.39 -6.94
C TYR A 122 4.27 20.00 -6.88
N ILE A 123 3.85 20.39 -5.68
CA ILE A 123 2.57 21.06 -5.46
C ILE A 123 2.80 22.55 -5.25
N ASP A 124 2.13 23.35 -6.07
CA ASP A 124 2.11 24.80 -5.99
C ASP A 124 0.66 25.29 -6.10
N GLY A 125 0.20 26.09 -5.14
CA GLY A 125 -1.19 26.59 -5.13
C GLY A 125 -2.28 25.50 -5.14
N ASN A 126 -1.99 24.31 -4.60
CA ASN A 126 -2.86 23.12 -4.65
C ASN A 126 -3.03 22.50 -6.06
N GLU A 127 -2.13 22.84 -6.99
CA GLU A 127 -2.02 22.24 -8.32
C GLU A 127 -0.72 21.44 -8.44
N ARG A 128 -0.77 20.27 -9.10
CA ARG A 128 0.43 19.50 -9.42
C ARG A 128 1.11 20.14 -10.63
N LYS A 129 2.30 20.68 -10.42
CA LYS A 129 3.21 21.08 -11.50
C LYS A 129 4.22 19.97 -11.74
N THR A 130 4.60 19.78 -13.00
CA THR A 130 5.65 18.84 -13.40
C THR A 130 6.63 19.54 -14.32
N VAL A 131 7.91 19.32 -14.07
CA VAL A 131 9.02 19.79 -14.87
C VAL A 131 9.77 18.58 -15.37
N ASP A 132 9.83 18.42 -16.69
CA ASP A 132 10.55 17.32 -17.31
C ASP A 132 12.03 17.64 -17.39
N LEU A 133 12.85 16.64 -17.06
CA LEU A 133 14.29 16.66 -17.27
C LEU A 133 14.57 16.14 -18.69
N ALA A 134 15.22 16.98 -19.49
CA ALA A 134 15.57 16.63 -20.86
C ALA A 134 16.40 15.33 -20.93
N PRO A 135 16.09 14.42 -21.87
CA PRO A 135 16.77 13.15 -21.99
C PRO A 135 18.25 13.32 -22.32
N SER A 136 19.11 12.52 -21.68
CA SER A 136 20.52 12.36 -22.07
C SER A 136 20.77 10.95 -22.61
N ASN A 137 21.34 10.88 -23.81
CA ASN A 137 21.69 9.61 -24.45
C ASN A 137 23.03 9.10 -23.93
N ILE A 138 23.06 7.83 -23.56
CA ILE A 138 24.21 7.16 -22.97
C ILE A 138 24.48 5.88 -23.76
N SER A 139 25.74 5.68 -24.17
CA SER A 139 26.19 4.50 -24.88
C SER A 139 26.87 3.51 -23.93
N ILE A 140 26.43 2.25 -23.95
CA ILE A 140 27.04 1.15 -23.20
C ILE A 140 27.99 0.42 -24.14
N ARG A 141 29.28 0.56 -23.86
CA ARG A 141 30.32 -0.26 -24.50
C ARG A 141 30.29 -1.67 -23.90
N PRO A 142 30.33 -2.71 -24.74
CA PRO A 142 30.40 -4.08 -24.27
C PRO A 142 31.62 -4.31 -23.38
N SER A 143 31.47 -5.16 -22.37
CA SER A 143 32.59 -5.59 -21.52
C SER A 143 33.54 -6.46 -22.34
N SER A 144 34.85 -6.19 -22.25
CA SER A 144 35.89 -7.04 -22.85
C SER A 144 36.10 -8.37 -22.11
N LYS A 145 35.46 -8.54 -20.94
CA LYS A 145 35.58 -9.74 -20.10
C LYS A 145 34.51 -10.81 -20.40
N ILE A 146 33.49 -10.46 -21.19
CA ILE A 146 32.33 -11.30 -21.46
C ILE A 146 32.41 -11.83 -22.89
N ASP A 147 32.10 -13.12 -23.06
CA ASP A 147 31.98 -13.74 -24.38
C ASP A 147 30.98 -12.96 -25.24
N PRO A 148 31.35 -12.54 -26.48
CA PRO A 148 30.46 -11.79 -27.37
C PRO A 148 29.07 -12.42 -27.59
N ASN A 149 28.94 -13.74 -27.50
CA ASN A 149 27.65 -14.45 -27.66
C ASN A 149 26.73 -14.29 -26.44
N LEU A 150 27.27 -13.85 -25.31
CA LEU A 150 26.52 -13.59 -24.08
C LEU A 150 26.07 -12.13 -23.97
N ILE A 151 26.52 -11.27 -24.89
CA ILE A 151 26.21 -9.84 -24.88
C ILE A 151 24.82 -9.60 -25.47
N VAL A 152 23.97 -8.92 -24.71
CA VAL A 152 22.59 -8.60 -25.05
C VAL A 152 22.46 -7.10 -25.26
N ASP A 153 21.75 -6.68 -26.31
CA ASP A 153 21.42 -5.26 -26.49
C ASP A 153 20.41 -4.81 -25.42
N ILE A 154 20.66 -3.66 -24.81
CA ILE A 154 19.80 -3.12 -23.75
C ILE A 154 18.36 -2.91 -24.21
N SER A 155 18.13 -2.56 -25.49
CA SER A 155 16.80 -2.38 -26.06
C SER A 155 16.06 -3.70 -26.22
N GLU A 156 16.74 -4.76 -26.67
CA GLU A 156 16.20 -6.12 -26.73
C GLU A 156 15.91 -6.65 -25.33
N TYR A 157 16.81 -6.37 -24.38
CA TYR A 157 16.62 -6.75 -22.98
C TYR A 157 15.41 -6.07 -22.34
N GLN A 158 14.96 -4.90 -22.81
CA GLN A 158 13.71 -4.26 -22.38
C GLN A 158 12.44 -4.96 -22.90
N GLN A 159 12.56 -5.85 -23.87
CA GLN A 159 11.43 -6.59 -24.44
C GLN A 159 11.35 -8.03 -23.92
N MET A 160 12.43 -8.54 -23.31
CA MET A 160 12.44 -9.88 -22.71
C MET A 160 11.48 -9.95 -21.52
N ILE A 161 10.52 -10.87 -21.53
CA ILE A 161 9.65 -11.07 -20.36
C ILE A 161 10.54 -11.64 -19.24
N PRO A 162 10.72 -10.94 -18.10
CA PRO A 162 11.45 -11.54 -16.99
C PRO A 162 10.71 -12.80 -16.58
N VAL A 163 11.42 -13.92 -16.54
CA VAL A 163 10.84 -15.20 -16.10
C VAL A 163 10.41 -15.02 -14.66
N GLN A 164 9.13 -14.73 -14.44
CA GLN A 164 8.57 -14.71 -13.11
C GLN A 164 8.49 -16.17 -12.65
N PRO A 165 9.07 -16.52 -11.50
CA PRO A 165 8.88 -17.85 -10.95
C PRO A 165 7.37 -18.07 -10.81
N PRO A 166 6.85 -19.23 -11.23
CA PRO A 166 5.41 -19.48 -11.21
C PRO A 166 4.90 -19.31 -9.77
N VAL A 167 3.68 -18.79 -9.63
CA VAL A 167 3.04 -18.53 -8.32
C VAL A 167 3.06 -19.79 -7.45
N SER A 168 2.93 -20.98 -8.05
CA SER A 168 3.06 -22.27 -7.37
C SER A 168 4.42 -22.51 -6.75
N LEU A 169 5.51 -22.03 -7.37
CA LEU A 169 6.87 -22.13 -6.84
C LEU A 169 7.08 -21.13 -5.69
N LEU A 170 6.63 -19.89 -5.83
CA LEU A 170 6.73 -18.89 -4.77
C LEU A 170 5.89 -19.25 -3.53
N ALA A 171 4.71 -19.83 -3.74
CA ALA A 171 3.85 -20.32 -2.67
C ALA A 171 4.24 -21.72 -2.17
N SER A 172 5.21 -22.40 -2.80
CA SER A 172 5.54 -23.81 -2.51
C SER A 172 5.99 -24.04 -1.06
N ASN A 173 6.45 -22.99 -0.38
CA ASN A 173 6.89 -23.02 1.02
C ASN A 173 5.88 -22.42 2.00
N VAL A 174 4.76 -21.87 1.52
CA VAL A 174 3.72 -21.35 2.43
C VAL A 174 2.96 -22.52 3.05
N ARG A 175 2.84 -22.55 4.38
CA ARG A 175 2.04 -23.54 5.11
C ARG A 175 1.23 -22.87 6.21
N CYS A 176 0.02 -23.36 6.42
CA CYS A 176 -0.78 -23.04 7.59
C CYS A 176 -1.21 -24.37 8.24
N ILE A 177 -0.73 -24.62 9.45
CA ILE A 177 -0.86 -25.93 10.10
C ILE A 177 -1.52 -25.70 11.46
N ARG A 178 -2.62 -26.40 11.72
CA ARG A 178 -3.30 -26.39 13.00
C ARG A 178 -2.85 -27.58 13.84
N GLN A 179 -2.45 -27.33 15.08
CA GLN A 179 -2.23 -28.38 16.06
C GLN A 179 -3.58 -28.97 16.47
N THR A 180 -3.66 -30.29 16.62
CA THR A 180 -4.84 -30.96 17.18
C THR A 180 -5.27 -30.23 18.47
N PRO A 181 -6.49 -29.67 18.54
CA PRO A 181 -6.94 -28.92 19.70
C PRO A 181 -6.87 -29.75 20.97
N TYR A 182 -6.45 -29.14 22.08
CA TYR A 182 -6.30 -29.83 23.37
C TYR A 182 -6.83 -28.97 24.53
N PHE A 183 -7.26 -29.62 25.61
CA PHE A 183 -7.82 -28.94 26.78
C PHE A 183 -6.77 -28.18 27.58
N ILE A 184 -7.17 -27.03 28.13
CA ILE A 184 -6.36 -26.19 29.02
C ILE A 184 -6.74 -26.55 30.47
N ASP A 185 -5.83 -27.20 31.20
CA ASP A 185 -5.95 -27.48 32.64
C ASP A 185 -7.28 -28.19 33.06
N GLN A 186 -7.82 -27.87 34.25
CA GLN A 186 -9.10 -28.39 34.77
C GLN A 186 -10.34 -27.64 34.22
N SER A 187 -10.17 -26.68 33.30
CA SER A 187 -11.31 -26.06 32.62
C SER A 187 -11.69 -26.88 31.38
N ASN A 188 -12.95 -26.77 30.95
CA ASN A 188 -13.39 -27.35 29.67
C ASN A 188 -12.96 -26.50 28.46
N ASP A 189 -12.03 -25.56 28.62
CA ASP A 189 -11.56 -24.69 27.54
C ASP A 189 -10.55 -25.44 26.67
N MET A 190 -10.62 -25.23 25.35
CA MET A 190 -9.71 -25.88 24.41
C MET A 190 -8.81 -24.87 23.74
N ARG A 191 -7.50 -25.14 23.70
CA ARG A 191 -6.53 -24.33 22.96
C ARG A 191 -6.43 -24.80 21.52
N VAL A 192 -6.42 -23.84 20.60
CA VAL A 192 -6.10 -24.05 19.19
C VAL A 192 -4.87 -23.24 18.85
N ASN A 193 -3.81 -23.92 18.42
CA ASN A 193 -2.58 -23.30 17.93
C ASN A 193 -2.51 -23.45 16.41
N ILE A 194 -2.17 -22.36 15.71
CA ILE A 194 -1.98 -22.36 14.26
C ILE A 194 -0.58 -21.83 13.95
N LEU A 195 0.25 -22.68 13.35
CA LEU A 195 1.57 -22.34 12.84
C LEU A 195 1.44 -21.84 11.40
N VAL A 196 1.92 -20.63 11.16
CA VAL A 196 2.06 -20.07 9.81
C VAL A 196 3.53 -20.11 9.44
N ASN A 197 3.85 -20.74 8.31
CA ASN A 197 5.11 -20.57 7.59
C ASN A 197 4.84 -19.67 6.38
N LYS A 198 5.33 -18.43 6.42
CA LYS A 198 4.89 -17.39 5.49
C LYS A 198 5.60 -17.43 4.13
N GLY A 199 6.68 -18.19 3.99
CA GLY A 199 7.51 -18.17 2.78
C GLY A 199 7.94 -16.74 2.43
N SER A 200 7.81 -16.35 1.16
CA SER A 200 8.13 -14.99 0.69
C SER A 200 6.99 -13.97 0.84
N THR A 201 5.93 -14.29 1.59
CA THR A 201 4.78 -13.39 1.77
C THR A 201 5.03 -12.45 2.95
N GLU A 202 4.67 -11.18 2.80
CA GLU A 202 4.97 -10.14 3.79
C GLU A 202 3.79 -9.21 4.09
N LYS A 203 2.82 -9.15 3.18
CA LYS A 203 1.72 -8.18 3.23
C LYS A 203 0.47 -8.79 3.84
N PHE A 204 -0.69 -8.37 3.34
CA PHE A 204 -1.99 -8.76 3.83
C PHE A 204 -2.18 -10.28 3.85
N ALA A 205 -2.70 -10.76 4.96
CA ALA A 205 -3.07 -12.16 5.11
C ALA A 205 -4.27 -12.32 6.04
N LYS A 206 -5.01 -13.42 5.88
CA LYS A 206 -6.19 -13.78 6.65
C LYS A 206 -6.15 -15.26 7.01
N ILE A 207 -6.39 -15.59 8.27
CA ILE A 207 -6.84 -16.93 8.67
C ILE A 207 -8.35 -16.84 8.90
N GLU A 208 -9.09 -17.82 8.39
CA GLU A 208 -10.52 -17.98 8.65
C GLU A 208 -10.80 -19.43 9.05
N GLU A 209 -11.36 -19.67 10.23
CA GLU A 209 -11.74 -21.00 10.72
C GLU A 209 -13.22 -21.06 11.09
N VAL A 210 -13.93 -22.07 10.58
CA VAL A 210 -15.31 -22.37 10.95
C VAL A 210 -15.30 -23.24 12.21
N ILE A 211 -15.92 -22.73 13.27
CA ILE A 211 -16.07 -23.37 14.57
C ILE A 211 -17.45 -24.01 14.67
N PRO A 212 -17.57 -25.25 15.19
CA PRO A 212 -18.87 -25.85 15.49
C PRO A 212 -19.72 -24.99 16.44
N ALA A 213 -21.05 -25.11 16.35
CA ALA A 213 -21.96 -24.47 17.30
C ALA A 213 -21.78 -24.99 18.72
N GLY A 214 -22.05 -24.11 19.70
CA GLY A 214 -21.85 -24.39 21.13
C GLY A 214 -20.48 -24.01 21.66
N TYR A 215 -19.69 -23.24 20.90
CA TYR A 215 -18.42 -22.68 21.33
C TYR A 215 -18.37 -21.18 21.10
N SER A 216 -17.82 -20.46 22.06
CA SER A 216 -17.29 -19.11 21.86
C SER A 216 -15.77 -19.18 21.69
N ALA A 217 -15.15 -18.16 21.07
CA ALA A 217 -13.72 -18.14 20.85
C ALA A 217 -13.09 -16.81 21.29
N GLU A 218 -11.95 -16.89 21.96
CA GLU A 218 -11.18 -15.73 22.43
C GLU A 218 -9.71 -15.87 22.05
N ALA A 219 -9.09 -14.81 21.53
CA ALA A 219 -7.66 -14.81 21.25
C ALA A 219 -6.83 -14.94 22.53
N ILE A 220 -5.75 -15.71 22.47
CA ILE A 220 -4.72 -15.76 23.51
C ILE A 220 -3.49 -14.96 23.04
N ASN A 221 -2.98 -15.27 21.84
CA ASN A 221 -1.86 -14.57 21.22
C ASN A 221 -2.13 -14.42 19.72
N PRO A 222 -2.60 -13.24 19.26
CA PRO A 222 -2.92 -13.03 17.86
C PRO A 222 -1.71 -12.66 16.99
N ARG A 223 -0.49 -12.50 17.56
CA ARG A 223 0.74 -12.10 16.82
C ARG A 223 0.49 -10.96 15.82
N ASP A 224 0.15 -9.79 16.34
CA ASP A 224 -0.17 -8.57 15.59
C ASP A 224 -1.42 -8.62 14.70
N ALA A 225 -2.07 -9.78 14.59
CA ALA A 225 -3.34 -9.89 13.92
C ALA A 225 -4.44 -9.19 14.70
N ILE A 226 -5.46 -8.75 13.96
CA ILE A 226 -6.75 -8.41 14.54
C ILE A 226 -7.58 -9.69 14.59
N PHE A 227 -7.98 -10.09 15.78
CA PHE A 227 -8.79 -11.28 16.02
C PHE A 227 -10.28 -10.98 16.08
N THR A 228 -11.09 -11.96 15.71
CA THR A 228 -12.54 -11.99 15.95
C THR A 228 -13.09 -13.38 16.01
N PHE A 229 -14.27 -13.45 16.62
CA PHE A 229 -15.19 -14.53 16.45
C PHE A 229 -16.60 -13.99 16.18
N LYS A 230 -17.19 -14.34 15.03
CA LYS A 230 -18.55 -13.96 14.66
C LYS A 230 -19.15 -14.98 13.71
N ASP A 231 -20.45 -15.24 13.85
CA ASP A 231 -21.18 -16.23 13.03
C ASP A 231 -20.42 -17.56 12.99
N ASN A 232 -19.98 -18.00 14.18
CA ASN A 232 -19.21 -19.22 14.39
C ASN A 232 -17.89 -19.30 13.61
N THR A 233 -17.33 -18.15 13.22
CA THR A 233 -16.11 -18.09 12.41
C THR A 233 -15.05 -17.29 13.15
N VAL A 234 -13.90 -17.93 13.39
CA VAL A 234 -12.69 -17.28 13.89
C VAL A 234 -11.96 -16.64 12.73
N LYS A 235 -11.50 -15.39 12.91
CA LYS A 235 -10.67 -14.70 11.92
C LYS A 235 -9.47 -14.05 12.57
N PHE A 236 -8.31 -14.22 11.96
CA PHE A 236 -7.11 -13.41 12.19
C PHE A 236 -6.81 -12.63 10.92
N LEU A 237 -6.64 -11.31 11.02
CA LEU A 237 -6.26 -10.48 9.87
C LEU A 237 -4.99 -9.69 10.12
N TRP A 238 -4.08 -9.74 9.15
CA TRP A 238 -2.86 -8.97 9.10
C TRP A 238 -2.90 -7.96 7.97
N MET A 239 -2.49 -6.72 8.24
CA MET A 239 -2.14 -5.77 7.20
C MET A 239 -0.74 -6.04 6.65
N ASN A 240 0.20 -6.33 7.57
CA ASN A 240 1.53 -6.87 7.29
C ASN A 240 1.72 -8.09 8.17
N LEU A 241 2.26 -9.16 7.60
CA LEU A 241 2.62 -10.35 8.35
C LEU A 241 3.80 -10.05 9.30
N PRO A 242 3.91 -10.76 10.43
CA PRO A 242 5.10 -10.68 11.29
C PRO A 242 6.39 -10.89 10.48
N PRO A 243 7.49 -10.19 10.85
CA PRO A 243 8.76 -10.26 10.11
C PRO A 243 9.39 -11.66 10.16
N GLU A 244 9.11 -12.45 11.19
CA GLU A 244 9.61 -13.81 11.32
C GLU A 244 9.08 -14.73 10.21
N GLU A 245 9.93 -15.59 9.64
CA GLU A 245 9.50 -16.56 8.60
C GLU A 245 8.35 -17.46 9.07
N ARG A 246 8.27 -17.70 10.38
CA ARG A 246 7.26 -18.55 10.99
C ARG A 246 6.82 -17.97 12.32
N PHE A 247 5.53 -18.08 12.58
CA PHE A 247 4.94 -17.65 13.84
C PHE A 247 3.71 -18.49 14.18
N VAL A 248 3.36 -18.52 15.47
CA VAL A 248 2.20 -19.24 15.97
C VAL A 248 1.20 -18.24 16.51
N VAL A 249 -0.03 -18.29 16.00
CA VAL A 249 -1.18 -17.65 16.64
C VAL A 249 -1.98 -18.68 17.43
N ASN A 250 -2.69 -18.21 18.44
CA ASN A 250 -3.57 -19.08 19.20
C ASN A 250 -4.79 -18.36 19.77
N TYR A 251 -5.84 -19.16 19.90
CA TYR A 251 -7.10 -18.79 20.53
C TYR A 251 -7.58 -19.95 21.41
N LYS A 252 -8.48 -19.67 22.33
CA LYS A 252 -9.21 -20.68 23.10
C LYS A 252 -10.66 -20.74 22.65
N LEU A 253 -11.22 -21.94 22.70
CA LEU A 253 -12.63 -22.24 22.54
C LEU A 253 -13.24 -22.48 23.92
N LEU A 254 -14.30 -21.77 24.26
CA LEU A 254 -15.04 -21.94 25.51
C LEU A 254 -16.40 -22.57 25.18
N PRO A 255 -16.73 -23.75 25.72
CA PRO A 255 -18.02 -24.39 25.46
C PRO A 255 -19.16 -23.63 26.15
N GLU A 256 -20.28 -23.49 25.45
CA GLU A 256 -21.51 -22.90 26.00
C GLU A 256 -22.38 -24.02 26.63
N ASP A 257 -22.72 -23.87 27.92
CA ASP A 257 -23.70 -24.70 28.67
C ASP A 257 -23.52 -26.24 28.59
N ASP A 258 -22.34 -26.79 28.93
CA ASP A 258 -22.07 -28.25 28.90
C ASP A 258 -22.35 -28.94 27.54
N LYS A 259 -22.51 -28.18 26.45
CA LYS A 259 -22.74 -28.70 25.08
C LYS A 259 -21.46 -28.96 24.28
N GLY A 260 -20.29 -28.86 24.93
CA GLY A 260 -19.00 -29.13 24.31
C GLY A 260 -18.88 -30.58 23.87
N LYS A 261 -18.88 -30.84 22.56
CA LYS A 261 -18.56 -32.16 22.00
C LYS A 261 -17.04 -32.35 21.95
N VAL A 262 -16.56 -33.53 22.36
CA VAL A 262 -15.13 -33.91 22.37
C VAL A 262 -14.51 -33.91 20.96
N GLU A 263 -15.31 -34.11 19.91
CA GLU A 263 -14.86 -34.03 18.51
C GLU A 263 -15.16 -32.64 17.91
N LEU A 264 -14.10 -31.91 17.59
CA LEU A 264 -14.13 -30.57 16.96
C LEU A 264 -13.65 -30.63 15.52
N PRO A 265 -14.56 -30.87 14.54
CA PRO A 265 -14.21 -30.80 13.12
C PRO A 265 -14.02 -29.34 12.71
N LEU A 266 -12.80 -28.82 12.91
CA LEU A 266 -12.43 -27.49 12.47
C LEU A 266 -12.04 -27.52 10.99
N LYS A 267 -12.52 -26.55 10.22
CA LYS A 267 -12.09 -26.30 8.84
C LYS A 267 -11.69 -24.85 8.73
N GLY A 268 -10.59 -24.57 8.03
CA GLY A 268 -10.18 -23.21 7.84
C GLY A 268 -9.24 -23.03 6.66
N THR A 269 -9.07 -21.78 6.30
CA THR A 269 -8.23 -21.34 5.18
C THR A 269 -7.26 -20.26 5.62
N PHE A 270 -6.14 -20.18 4.91
CA PHE A 270 -5.19 -19.09 4.98
C PHE A 270 -5.13 -18.39 3.62
N SER A 271 -5.52 -17.13 3.58
CA SER A 271 -5.46 -16.26 2.41
C SER A 271 -4.28 -15.29 2.53
N PHE A 272 -3.56 -15.05 1.44
CA PHE A 272 -2.43 -14.10 1.39
C PHE A 272 -2.27 -13.50 -0.01
N ILE A 273 -1.67 -12.31 -0.10
CA ILE A 273 -1.38 -11.68 -1.39
C ILE A 273 -0.03 -12.14 -1.92
N LEU A 274 -0.01 -12.63 -3.17
CA LEU A 274 1.20 -12.97 -3.90
C LEU A 274 1.08 -12.46 -5.34
N ASN A 275 2.06 -11.67 -5.79
CA ASN A 275 2.06 -10.99 -7.09
C ASN A 275 0.76 -10.19 -7.36
N GLY A 276 0.24 -9.49 -6.33
CA GLY A 276 -0.97 -8.67 -6.43
C GLY A 276 -2.29 -9.46 -6.36
N SER A 277 -2.26 -10.78 -6.43
CA SER A 277 -3.46 -11.63 -6.38
C SER A 277 -3.60 -12.36 -5.05
N THR A 278 -4.84 -12.49 -4.56
CA THR A 278 -5.16 -13.29 -3.37
C THR A 278 -5.06 -14.78 -3.67
N GLN A 279 -4.18 -15.45 -2.95
CA GLN A 279 -4.03 -16.90 -2.92
C GLN A 279 -4.68 -17.46 -1.67
N VAL A 280 -5.31 -18.62 -1.78
CA VAL A 280 -5.96 -19.31 -0.65
C VAL A 280 -5.44 -20.74 -0.57
N ILE A 281 -5.07 -21.15 0.65
CA ILE A 281 -4.65 -22.52 0.99
C ILE A 281 -5.46 -23.04 2.18
N ASP A 282 -5.65 -24.35 2.26
CA ASP A 282 -6.33 -24.99 3.39
C ASP A 282 -5.41 -25.06 4.62
N ILE A 283 -6.00 -24.94 5.80
CA ILE A 283 -5.32 -25.21 7.07
C ILE A 283 -5.30 -26.72 7.29
N VAL A 284 -4.10 -27.29 7.43
CA VAL A 284 -3.91 -28.73 7.63
C VAL A 284 -3.78 -29.04 9.12
N GLN A 285 -4.60 -29.95 9.64
CA GLN A 285 -4.48 -30.39 11.04
C GLN A 285 -3.39 -31.45 11.22
N ARG A 286 -2.58 -31.32 12.27
CA ARG A 286 -1.53 -32.27 12.67
C ARG A 286 -1.50 -32.45 14.18
N ASP A 287 -1.19 -33.67 14.61
CA ASP A 287 -0.82 -33.96 15.98
C ASP A 287 0.65 -33.57 16.18
N ALA A 288 0.89 -32.41 16.79
CA ALA A 288 2.20 -31.79 16.94
C ALA A 288 2.19 -30.85 18.14
N ASP A 289 3.35 -30.58 18.75
CA ASP A 289 3.47 -29.56 19.80
C ASP A 289 4.19 -28.31 19.27
N PHE A 290 3.43 -27.24 19.04
CA PHE A 290 3.99 -25.98 18.56
C PHE A 290 4.65 -25.13 19.65
N ASN A 291 4.60 -25.56 20.92
CA ASN A 291 5.37 -24.92 21.99
C ASN A 291 6.78 -25.50 22.12
N ASN A 292 7.11 -26.55 21.36
CA ASN A 292 8.45 -27.13 21.36
C ASN A 292 9.46 -26.11 20.83
N PRO A 293 10.50 -25.76 21.63
CA PRO A 293 11.48 -24.75 21.23
C PRO A 293 12.49 -25.24 20.19
N ASP A 294 12.54 -26.54 19.86
CA ASP A 294 13.45 -27.07 18.85
C ASP A 294 13.01 -26.73 17.41
N PRO A 295 13.76 -25.88 16.67
CA PRO A 295 13.41 -25.51 15.31
C PRO A 295 13.33 -26.71 14.35
N ARG A 296 14.14 -27.75 14.58
CA ARG A 296 14.17 -28.95 13.72
C ARG A 296 12.89 -29.76 13.82
N TYR A 297 12.23 -29.72 14.98
CA TYR A 297 10.93 -30.35 15.15
C TYR A 297 9.88 -29.66 14.28
N LEU A 298 9.83 -28.32 14.30
CA LEU A 298 8.90 -27.54 13.47
C LEU A 298 9.19 -27.71 11.96
N ASP A 299 10.46 -27.78 11.57
CA ASP A 299 10.86 -28.11 10.18
C ASP A 299 10.30 -29.46 9.74
N GLY A 300 10.39 -30.48 10.60
CA GLY A 300 9.85 -31.81 10.34
C GLY A 300 8.34 -31.79 10.13
N ILE A 301 7.60 -31.05 10.96
CA ILE A 301 6.14 -30.91 10.82
C ILE A 301 5.78 -30.19 9.52
N ILE A 302 6.45 -29.09 9.19
CA ILE A 302 6.22 -28.33 7.95
C ILE A 302 6.49 -29.21 6.72
N SER A 303 7.59 -29.96 6.74
CA SER A 303 7.98 -30.85 5.64
C SER A 303 7.02 -32.03 5.47
N SER A 304 6.32 -32.45 6.53
CA SER A 304 5.28 -33.49 6.47
C SER A 304 3.98 -33.04 5.79
N VAL A 305 3.80 -31.73 5.55
CA VAL A 305 2.63 -31.18 4.88
C VAL A 305 2.97 -30.94 3.41
N PRO A 306 2.25 -31.59 2.47
CA PRO A 306 2.46 -31.38 1.04
C PRO A 306 2.36 -29.90 0.64
N ALA A 307 2.95 -29.57 -0.51
CA ALA A 307 2.79 -28.23 -1.08
C ALA A 307 1.31 -27.87 -1.24
N PRO A 308 0.92 -26.63 -0.93
CA PRO A 308 -0.47 -26.23 -0.95
C PRO A 308 -1.04 -26.27 -2.37
N LYS A 309 -2.32 -26.63 -2.48
CA LYS A 309 -3.10 -26.37 -3.68
C LYS A 309 -3.65 -24.95 -3.57
N LEU A 310 -3.23 -24.08 -4.47
CA LEU A 310 -3.67 -22.69 -4.51
C LEU A 310 -5.04 -22.59 -5.17
N SER A 311 -5.89 -21.71 -4.64
CA SER A 311 -7.16 -21.33 -5.22
C SER A 311 -7.38 -19.82 -5.09
N THR A 312 -8.13 -19.23 -6.02
CA THR A 312 -8.53 -17.82 -6.02
C THR A 312 -10.01 -17.68 -5.59
N PRO A 313 -10.38 -16.67 -4.79
CA PRO A 313 -11.78 -16.40 -4.46
C PRO A 313 -12.58 -16.03 -5.72
N SER A 314 -13.80 -16.53 -5.87
CA SER A 314 -14.73 -16.08 -6.92
C SER A 314 -15.20 -14.65 -6.64
N ALA A 315 -15.09 -13.78 -7.66
CA ALA A 315 -15.44 -12.37 -7.59
C ALA A 315 -16.96 -12.14 -7.42
N THR A 316 -17.33 -11.21 -6.54
CA THR A 316 -18.68 -10.63 -6.45
C THR A 316 -18.76 -9.37 -7.34
N PRO A 317 -19.89 -9.07 -8.00
CA PRO A 317 -19.94 -8.05 -9.06
C PRO A 317 -19.83 -6.62 -8.52
N ALA A 318 -19.06 -5.79 -9.22
CA ALA A 318 -19.05 -4.34 -9.05
C ALA A 318 -20.42 -3.75 -9.44
N ILE A 319 -21.06 -3.05 -8.52
CA ILE A 319 -22.29 -2.30 -8.78
C ILE A 319 -21.89 -0.91 -9.24
N SER A 320 -22.15 -0.64 -10.52
CA SER A 320 -22.12 0.69 -11.12
C SER A 320 -23.39 1.45 -10.72
N SER A 321 -23.25 2.70 -10.26
CA SER A 321 -24.38 3.63 -10.20
C SER A 321 -23.92 5.04 -10.57
N THR A 322 -24.24 5.42 -11.81
CA THR A 322 -24.15 6.76 -12.37
C THR A 322 -25.16 7.68 -11.68
N TYR A 323 -24.69 8.76 -11.06
CA TYR A 323 -25.52 9.94 -10.78
C TYR A 323 -24.70 11.20 -11.05
N THR A 324 -25.18 11.98 -12.01
CA THR A 324 -24.68 13.32 -12.33
C THR A 324 -25.64 14.30 -11.72
N GLU A 325 -25.17 15.18 -10.83
CA GLU A 325 -25.85 16.45 -10.59
C GLU A 325 -24.82 17.57 -10.44
N THR A 326 -25.07 18.62 -11.19
CA THR A 326 -24.32 19.87 -11.31
C THR A 326 -24.72 20.83 -10.19
N ASP A 327 -23.77 21.66 -9.78
CA ASP A 327 -23.93 22.89 -8.99
C ASP A 327 -24.13 22.74 -7.47
N ALA A 328 -23.04 22.91 -6.71
CA ALA A 328 -23.08 23.44 -5.34
C ALA A 328 -21.72 24.00 -4.89
N GLU A 329 -21.77 25.20 -4.32
CA GLU A 329 -20.68 26.10 -3.95
C GLU A 329 -19.60 25.52 -3.03
N GLY A 330 -18.40 26.06 -3.18
CA GLY A 330 -17.18 25.67 -2.47
C GLY A 330 -17.24 25.74 -0.94
N GLY A 331 -16.48 24.84 -0.33
CA GLY A 331 -16.36 24.68 1.11
C GLY A 331 -15.93 25.95 1.85
N ARG A 332 -16.54 26.17 3.02
CA ARG A 332 -16.08 27.17 3.99
C ARG A 332 -14.92 26.58 4.79
N GLU A 333 -13.88 27.38 4.98
CA GLU A 333 -12.80 27.11 5.94
C GLU A 333 -13.39 27.08 7.36
N ILE A 334 -13.36 25.93 8.02
CA ILE A 334 -13.71 25.79 9.43
C ILE A 334 -12.41 25.84 10.23
N ALA A 335 -12.26 26.86 11.07
CA ALA A 335 -11.13 26.97 11.99
C ALA A 335 -11.14 25.81 12.99
N VAL A 336 -10.01 25.10 13.12
CA VAL A 336 -9.81 24.04 14.11
C VAL A 336 -9.92 24.63 15.53
N GLN A 337 -11.04 24.38 16.21
CA GLN A 337 -11.18 24.68 17.63
C GLN A 337 -10.92 23.44 18.47
N TYR A 338 -9.85 23.49 19.29
CA TYR A 338 -9.61 22.50 20.33
C TYR A 338 -10.61 22.71 21.48
N ARG A 339 -11.66 21.88 21.55
CA ARG A 339 -12.50 21.78 22.75
C ARG A 339 -11.93 20.72 23.69
N LYS A 340 -11.51 21.16 24.88
CA LYS A 340 -11.21 20.26 25.99
C LYS A 340 -12.52 19.61 26.45
N ILE A 341 -12.62 18.29 26.31
CA ILE A 341 -13.76 17.51 26.79
C ILE A 341 -13.66 17.48 28.32
N GLU A 342 -14.63 18.05 29.02
CA GLU A 342 -14.72 17.92 30.49
C GLU A 342 -15.13 16.50 30.86
N ASP A 343 -14.34 15.88 31.76
CA ASP A 343 -14.58 14.54 32.28
C ASP A 343 -15.89 14.49 33.07
N LYS A 344 -16.91 13.85 32.50
CA LYS A 344 -18.09 13.39 33.25
C LYS A 344 -17.81 12.00 33.86
N PRO A 345 -18.33 11.72 35.07
CA PRO A 345 -18.04 10.48 35.79
C PRO A 345 -18.48 9.24 35.00
N ARG A 346 -17.55 8.28 34.92
CA ARG A 346 -17.65 7.05 34.11
C ARG A 346 -18.60 6.04 34.75
N PHE A 347 -19.71 5.75 34.08
CA PHE A 347 -20.31 4.42 34.20
C PHE A 347 -19.44 3.44 33.41
N ALA A 348 -19.00 2.36 34.06
CA ALA A 348 -18.23 1.29 33.45
C ALA A 348 -19.06 0.59 32.38
N LYS A 349 -18.90 1.04 31.13
CA LYS A 349 -19.53 0.43 29.95
C LYS A 349 -18.60 -0.67 29.42
N LYS A 350 -19.19 -1.85 29.17
CA LYS A 350 -18.55 -3.03 28.56
C LYS A 350 -17.66 -2.60 27.37
N VAL A 351 -16.42 -3.05 27.35
CA VAL A 351 -15.49 -2.82 26.22
C VAL A 351 -16.13 -3.47 24.99
N GLU A 352 -16.53 -2.67 24.00
CA GLU A 352 -16.95 -3.22 22.69
C GLU A 352 -15.68 -3.79 22.03
N GLU A 353 -15.74 -5.05 21.59
CA GLU A 353 -14.69 -5.69 20.82
C GLU A 353 -14.83 -5.34 19.34
N LEU A 354 -13.72 -5.33 18.60
CA LEU A 354 -13.72 -5.11 17.15
C LEU A 354 -14.50 -6.19 16.42
N ASP A 355 -15.41 -5.79 15.54
CA ASP A 355 -16.06 -6.70 14.60
C ASP A 355 -15.32 -6.69 13.25
N VAL A 356 -14.37 -7.61 13.04
CA VAL A 356 -13.62 -7.75 11.78
C VAL A 356 -14.47 -8.06 10.55
N SER A 357 -15.74 -8.46 10.68
CA SER A 357 -16.56 -8.66 9.47
C SER A 357 -16.68 -7.37 8.66
N TYR A 358 -16.45 -6.23 9.33
CA TYR A 358 -16.35 -4.92 8.73
C TYR A 358 -14.92 -4.49 8.42
N MET A 359 -13.90 -5.32 8.63
CA MET A 359 -12.54 -4.89 8.34
C MET A 359 -12.35 -4.66 6.84
N LEU A 360 -11.65 -3.57 6.51
CA LEU A 360 -11.35 -3.20 5.15
C LEU A 360 -10.40 -4.23 4.54
N GLU A 361 -10.87 -4.90 3.50
CA GLU A 361 -10.03 -5.76 2.66
C GLU A 361 -9.33 -4.87 1.60
N PRO A 362 -8.04 -5.12 1.31
CA PRO A 362 -7.28 -4.33 0.36
C PRO A 362 -7.73 -4.60 -1.07
N GLU A 363 -7.81 -3.52 -1.86
CA GLU A 363 -8.13 -3.56 -3.28
C GLU A 363 -6.88 -3.30 -4.13
N GLU A 364 -6.85 -3.84 -5.35
CA GLU A 364 -5.74 -3.65 -6.30
C GLU A 364 -5.82 -2.26 -6.95
N GLY A 365 -4.66 -1.63 -7.13
CA GLY A 365 -4.54 -0.29 -7.71
C GLY A 365 -4.86 0.82 -6.72
N VAL A 366 -5.05 2.03 -7.26
CA VAL A 366 -5.39 3.22 -6.46
C VAL A 366 -6.90 3.32 -6.31
N TYR A 367 -7.37 3.46 -5.08
CA TYR A 367 -8.78 3.66 -4.74
C TYR A 367 -8.95 4.63 -3.58
N TYR A 368 -10.12 5.24 -3.51
CA TYR A 368 -10.50 6.25 -2.54
C TYR A 368 -11.67 5.75 -1.69
N ARG A 369 -11.69 6.15 -0.41
CA ARG A 369 -12.81 5.89 0.50
C ARG A 369 -13.14 7.15 1.29
N VAL A 370 -14.36 7.29 1.76
CA VAL A 370 -14.75 8.43 2.62
C VAL A 370 -14.64 8.00 4.08
N GLN A 371 -13.68 8.55 4.81
CA GLN A 371 -13.51 8.31 6.24
C GLN A 371 -14.52 9.14 7.03
N LEU A 372 -15.27 8.46 7.90
CA LEU A 372 -16.41 9.00 8.65
C LEU A 372 -16.06 9.29 10.12
N ALA A 373 -15.18 8.49 10.71
CA ALA A 373 -14.80 8.62 12.11
C ALA A 373 -13.46 7.96 12.38
N ALA A 374 -12.80 8.37 13.45
CA ALA A 374 -11.66 7.66 14.03
C ALA A 374 -11.70 7.70 15.56
N GLY A 375 -11.29 6.63 16.22
CA GLY A 375 -11.19 6.59 17.67
C GLY A 375 -10.19 5.55 18.17
N HIS A 376 -9.71 5.73 19.39
CA HIS A 376 -8.81 4.77 20.05
C HIS A 376 -9.52 3.52 20.60
N ARG A 377 -10.85 3.49 20.53
CA ARG A 377 -11.68 2.34 20.90
C ARG A 377 -12.61 2.00 19.75
N PRO A 378 -12.88 0.72 19.50
CA PRO A 378 -13.80 0.36 18.46
C PRO A 378 -15.24 0.74 18.87
N VAL A 379 -16.10 0.92 17.88
CA VAL A 379 -17.53 1.17 18.07
C VAL A 379 -18.31 0.05 17.38
N ASP A 380 -19.48 -0.30 17.92
CA ASP A 380 -20.46 -1.13 17.19
C ASP A 380 -20.92 -0.38 15.93
N ILE A 381 -20.38 -0.80 14.78
CA ILE A 381 -20.59 -0.15 13.48
C ILE A 381 -22.07 -0.11 13.11
N LYS A 382 -22.80 -1.22 13.31
CA LYS A 382 -24.23 -1.31 13.00
C LYS A 382 -25.04 -0.32 13.83
N ARG A 383 -24.74 -0.22 15.13
CA ARG A 383 -25.49 0.67 16.04
C ARG A 383 -25.10 2.13 15.86
N TYR A 384 -23.81 2.41 15.80
CA TYR A 384 -23.26 3.76 15.77
C TYR A 384 -23.63 4.50 14.48
N PHE A 385 -23.38 3.88 13.32
CA PHE A 385 -23.60 4.52 12.02
C PHE A 385 -25.06 4.54 11.58
N ARG A 386 -25.88 3.56 12.00
CA ARG A 386 -27.34 3.60 11.76
C ARG A 386 -28.01 4.79 12.42
N ARG A 387 -27.57 5.18 13.63
CA ARG A 387 -28.07 6.38 14.31
C ARG A 387 -27.67 7.67 13.58
N LEU A 388 -26.61 7.63 12.79
CA LEU A 388 -26.13 8.73 11.95
C LEU A 388 -26.71 8.66 10.53
N ASN A 389 -27.79 7.90 10.31
CA ASN A 389 -28.43 7.70 9.01
C ASN A 389 -27.50 7.11 7.93
N ILE A 390 -26.46 6.38 8.33
CA ILE A 390 -25.60 5.64 7.40
C ILE A 390 -26.08 4.19 7.35
N SER A 391 -26.62 3.81 6.19
CA SER A 391 -27.10 2.46 5.87
C SER A 391 -26.14 1.66 4.98
N GLU A 392 -25.14 2.31 4.39
CA GLU A 392 -24.16 1.72 3.48
C GLU A 392 -23.00 1.02 4.23
N ASP A 393 -22.23 0.20 3.51
CA ASP A 393 -21.23 -0.70 4.07
C ASP A 393 -19.98 0.04 4.59
N VAL A 394 -20.00 0.40 5.87
CA VAL A 394 -18.88 1.00 6.58
C VAL A 394 -17.85 -0.06 6.92
N ARG A 395 -16.60 0.18 6.49
CA ARG A 395 -15.45 -0.66 6.78
C ARG A 395 -14.51 -0.03 7.81
N THR A 396 -13.79 -0.86 8.54
CA THR A 396 -12.86 -0.46 9.60
C THR A 396 -11.44 -0.82 9.23
N GLU A 397 -10.50 0.06 9.51
CA GLU A 397 -9.06 -0.22 9.46
C GLU A 397 -8.41 0.14 10.81
N LYS A 398 -7.31 -0.55 11.13
CA LYS A 398 -6.49 -0.23 12.30
C LYS A 398 -5.16 0.36 11.83
N HIS A 399 -4.85 1.56 12.30
CA HIS A 399 -3.59 2.23 11.97
C HIS A 399 -3.07 2.96 13.20
N GLU A 400 -1.87 2.61 13.68
CA GLU A 400 -1.20 3.26 14.82
C GLU A 400 -2.09 3.38 16.07
N GLY A 401 -2.84 2.33 16.40
CA GLY A 401 -3.74 2.32 17.57
C GLY A 401 -5.05 3.09 17.40
N TRP A 402 -5.35 3.59 16.20
CA TRP A 402 -6.64 4.15 15.83
C TRP A 402 -7.48 3.15 15.06
N TYR A 403 -8.76 3.09 15.39
CA TYR A 403 -9.81 2.48 14.58
C TYR A 403 -10.42 3.55 13.72
N LYS A 404 -10.22 3.44 12.41
CA LYS A 404 -10.75 4.38 11.43
C LYS A 404 -11.87 3.71 10.66
N TYR A 405 -12.95 4.43 10.43
CA TYR A 405 -14.16 3.93 9.77
C TYR A 405 -14.35 4.65 8.46
N SER A 406 -14.53 3.93 7.37
CA SER A 406 -14.64 4.50 6.03
C SER A 406 -15.65 3.77 5.15
N ILE A 407 -16.25 4.48 4.23
CA ILE A 407 -17.37 4.01 3.40
C ILE A 407 -17.10 4.22 1.92
N GLY A 408 -17.68 3.34 1.11
CA GLY A 408 -17.50 3.30 -0.35
C GLY A 408 -16.09 2.89 -0.77
N SER A 409 -15.95 2.50 -2.04
CA SER A 409 -14.66 2.38 -2.72
C SER A 409 -14.81 3.00 -4.10
N PHE A 410 -13.97 3.96 -4.42
CA PHE A 410 -14.07 4.77 -5.64
C PHE A 410 -12.74 4.77 -6.37
N THR A 411 -12.78 4.55 -7.68
CA THR A 411 -11.57 4.63 -8.53
C THR A 411 -11.24 6.07 -8.92
N GLU A 412 -12.23 6.96 -8.90
CA GLU A 412 -12.05 8.39 -9.17
C GLU A 412 -12.19 9.25 -7.91
N TYR A 413 -11.28 10.21 -7.72
CA TYR A 413 -11.31 11.15 -6.61
C TYR A 413 -12.57 12.00 -6.62
N LYS A 414 -13.06 12.39 -7.80
CA LYS A 414 -14.30 13.17 -7.94
C LYS A 414 -15.49 12.43 -7.32
N GLU A 415 -15.63 11.13 -7.58
CA GLU A 415 -16.71 10.31 -7.03
C GLU A 415 -16.63 10.23 -5.50
N ALA A 416 -15.44 9.98 -4.95
CA ALA A 416 -15.24 9.97 -3.51
C ALA A 416 -15.56 11.32 -2.85
N ARG A 417 -15.17 12.42 -3.51
CA ARG A 417 -15.48 13.79 -3.06
C ARG A 417 -16.99 14.05 -3.10
N ASP A 418 -17.66 13.71 -4.19
CA ASP A 418 -19.09 13.93 -4.35
C ASP A 418 -19.88 13.08 -3.34
N TYR A 419 -19.42 11.86 -3.08
CA TYR A 419 -19.96 11.01 -2.03
C TYR A 419 -19.74 11.60 -0.63
N ARG A 420 -18.57 12.18 -0.33
CA ARG A 420 -18.33 12.92 0.93
C ARG A 420 -19.33 14.07 1.08
N VAL A 421 -19.59 14.84 0.02
CA VAL A 421 -20.58 15.92 0.04
C VAL A 421 -21.99 15.38 0.28
N LYS A 422 -22.35 14.25 -0.34
CA LYS A 422 -23.61 13.55 -0.04
C LYS A 422 -23.71 13.20 1.45
N ILE A 423 -22.64 12.68 2.07
CA ILE A 423 -22.62 12.37 3.50
C ILE A 423 -22.87 13.63 4.34
N TRP A 424 -22.18 14.74 4.05
CA TRP A 424 -22.40 16.01 4.75
C TRP A 424 -23.83 16.54 4.64
N ASN A 425 -24.49 16.35 3.48
CA ASN A 425 -25.83 16.86 3.25
C ASN A 425 -26.94 15.96 3.79
N THR A 426 -26.69 14.65 3.95
CA THR A 426 -27.71 13.65 4.29
C THR A 426 -27.58 13.07 5.68
N THR A 427 -26.45 13.31 6.36
CA THR A 427 -26.15 12.76 7.68
C THR A 427 -25.73 13.86 8.66
N PRO A 428 -25.74 13.60 9.98
CA PRO A 428 -25.19 14.54 10.97
C PRO A 428 -23.66 14.68 10.97
N ILE A 429 -22.94 13.97 10.09
CA ILE A 429 -21.48 13.99 10.02
C ILE A 429 -21.05 15.13 9.09
N ASP A 430 -20.29 16.09 9.62
CA ASP A 430 -19.79 17.27 8.90
C ASP A 430 -18.26 17.30 8.77
N ASP A 431 -17.56 16.32 9.35
CA ASP A 431 -16.10 16.22 9.39
C ASP A 431 -15.53 15.06 8.56
N ALA A 432 -16.38 14.35 7.80
CA ALA A 432 -15.93 13.28 6.91
C ALA A 432 -14.95 13.79 5.84
N PHE A 433 -13.96 12.98 5.48
CA PHE A 433 -12.93 13.34 4.49
C PHE A 433 -12.52 12.16 3.61
N VAL A 434 -11.93 12.44 2.45
CA VAL A 434 -11.48 11.40 1.52
C VAL A 434 -10.12 10.86 1.96
N ALA A 435 -10.00 9.54 2.07
CA ALA A 435 -8.76 8.80 2.27
C ALA A 435 -8.42 8.04 0.98
N ALA A 436 -7.12 7.89 0.68
CA ALA A 436 -6.65 7.19 -0.51
C ALA A 436 -5.76 6.00 -0.15
N TYR A 437 -5.79 5.00 -1.03
CA TYR A 437 -5.06 3.75 -0.87
C TYR A 437 -4.45 3.34 -2.21
N ASN A 438 -3.34 2.61 -2.15
CA ASN A 438 -2.72 1.97 -3.30
C ASN A 438 -2.34 0.54 -2.92
N ASN A 439 -2.96 -0.46 -3.55
CA ASN A 439 -2.74 -1.88 -3.24
C ASN A 439 -2.90 -2.18 -1.73
N GLY A 440 -3.94 -1.62 -1.11
CA GLY A 440 -4.22 -1.77 0.31
C GLY A 440 -3.41 -0.88 1.26
N VAL A 441 -2.38 -0.18 0.77
CA VAL A 441 -1.55 0.71 1.60
C VAL A 441 -2.12 2.12 1.55
N ARG A 442 -2.34 2.71 2.72
CA ARG A 442 -2.81 4.09 2.82
C ARG A 442 -1.75 5.05 2.28
N ILE A 443 -2.17 5.93 1.37
CA ILE A 443 -1.35 6.99 0.78
C ILE A 443 -2.08 8.33 0.94
N THR A 444 -1.37 9.44 0.75
CA THR A 444 -2.01 10.76 0.73
C THR A 444 -2.89 10.87 -0.53
N VAL A 445 -3.94 11.69 -0.46
CA VAL A 445 -4.80 11.96 -1.63
C VAL A 445 -3.98 12.60 -2.75
N GLN A 446 -3.02 13.46 -2.39
CA GLN A 446 -2.10 14.10 -3.33
C GLN A 446 -1.23 13.06 -4.07
N GLU A 447 -0.69 12.06 -3.37
CA GLU A 447 0.04 10.96 -3.99
C GLU A 447 -0.85 10.13 -4.91
N ALA A 448 -2.08 9.84 -4.49
CA ALA A 448 -3.04 9.06 -5.27
C ALA A 448 -3.40 9.77 -6.59
N LEU A 449 -3.70 11.08 -6.53
CA LEU A 449 -3.96 11.92 -7.71
C LEU A 449 -2.73 12.00 -8.63
N MET A 450 -1.53 12.00 -8.06
CA MET A 450 -0.28 11.98 -8.82
C MET A 450 -0.07 10.63 -9.55
N ILE A 451 -0.44 9.51 -8.93
CA ILE A 451 -0.34 8.17 -9.53
C ILE A 451 -1.38 7.98 -10.63
N THR A 452 -2.64 8.39 -10.40
CA THR A 452 -3.74 8.16 -11.34
C THR A 452 -3.93 9.27 -12.37
N ASN A 453 -3.14 10.34 -12.29
CA ASN A 453 -3.25 11.53 -13.13
C ASN A 453 -4.64 12.19 -13.08
N GLN A 454 -5.28 12.17 -11.91
CA GLN A 454 -6.59 12.76 -11.67
C GLN A 454 -6.47 14.18 -11.11
N LYS A 455 -7.49 15.01 -11.33
CA LYS A 455 -7.52 16.41 -10.85
C LYS A 455 -8.04 16.50 -9.43
N TRP A 456 -7.52 17.46 -8.67
CA TRP A 456 -8.10 17.84 -7.37
C TRP A 456 -9.37 18.68 -7.60
N TYR A 457 -10.50 18.15 -7.14
CA TYR A 457 -11.77 18.87 -7.04
C TYR A 457 -11.94 19.40 -5.60
N LYS A 458 -12.27 20.69 -5.47
CA LYS A 458 -12.56 21.31 -4.16
C LYS A 458 -13.92 20.86 -3.63
#